data_AF-A0A1B8EKA1-F1
#
_entry.id   AF-A0A1B8EKA1-F1
#
_cell.length_a   1.000
_cell.length_b   1.000
_cell.length_c   1.000
_cell.angle_alpha   90.00
_cell.angle_beta   90.00
_cell.angle_gamma   90.00
#
_symmetry.space_group_name_H-M   'P 1'
#
loop_
_entity.id
_entity.type
_entity.pdbx_description
1 polymer ?
#
loop_
_entity_poly.entity_id
_entity_poly.type
_entity_poly.pdbx_seq_one_letter_code
_entity_poly.pdbx_strand_id
1 'polypeptide(L)'
;MSNAKTIEDKQGNQMRVPPTIVPSESKPISDTYLNRFLVLTSIKLLKHFRPRNGGILFLTDKICVKYGSLKNLSEASTMQFISWTYIVMERIHGDMIGRGWTSRADESKAKILSQLKEMVADMRRIAPPNSAVSNVDGGILYDSRIYGPMRFGPFKNIRDFHKHLRGGLETHVDNPDDVSSLIAWHDSPFPAPVLTHGDLSSLNILARGDEVVGIIDWETPGWYPDYWEYTTASHVNPQNLFWKEEVDRFLEPMPKELAMEEIRQKYFGDV
;
A
#
# COMPACT_ATOMS: atom_id res chain seq x y z
N MET A 1 -38.30 -7.98 -1.06
CA MET A 1 -39.04 -6.86 -0.44
C MET A 1 -38.54 -6.73 0.99
N SER A 2 -37.65 -5.78 1.25
CA SER A 2 -37.15 -5.48 2.59
C SER A 2 -37.09 -3.96 2.70
N ASN A 3 -37.83 -3.41 3.67
CA ASN A 3 -38.06 -1.99 3.86
C ASN A 3 -36.81 -1.30 4.41
N ALA A 4 -36.32 -0.28 3.69
CA ALA A 4 -35.40 0.70 4.24
C ALA A 4 -36.15 1.59 5.25
N LYS A 5 -35.59 1.75 6.45
CA LYS A 5 -36.08 2.72 7.43
C LYS A 5 -35.65 4.12 7.01
N THR A 6 -36.63 4.95 6.66
CA THR A 6 -36.49 6.39 6.47
C THR A 6 -36.35 7.07 7.83
N ILE A 7 -35.34 7.94 8.00
CA ILE A 7 -35.27 8.89 9.12
C ILE A 7 -35.66 10.25 8.54
N GLU A 8 -36.79 10.81 9.00
CA GLU A 8 -37.28 12.14 8.62
C GLU A 8 -36.75 13.21 9.58
N ASP A 9 -36.25 14.32 9.03
CA ASP A 9 -36.00 15.58 9.75
C ASP A 9 -37.19 16.56 9.53
N LYS A 10 -37.47 17.39 10.54
CA LYS A 10 -38.67 18.23 10.74
C LYS A 10 -38.78 19.46 9.84
N GLN A 11 -38.10 19.51 8.69
CA GLN A 11 -38.29 20.56 7.68
C GLN A 11 -38.26 19.90 6.30
N GLY A 12 -39.43 19.72 5.69
CA GLY A 12 -39.66 18.95 4.46
C GLY A 12 -39.00 19.45 3.18
N ASN A 13 -37.68 19.67 3.18
CA ASN A 13 -36.89 19.89 1.98
C ASN A 13 -36.21 18.58 1.57
N GLN A 14 -36.56 18.06 0.39
CA GLN A 14 -35.80 16.99 -0.26
C GLN A 14 -34.41 17.53 -0.60
N MET A 15 -33.41 17.19 0.21
CA MET A 15 -32.02 17.45 -0.08
C MET A 15 -31.62 16.52 -1.24
N ARG A 16 -31.55 17.05 -2.47
CA ARG A 16 -30.95 16.34 -3.60
C ARG A 16 -29.51 16.04 -3.23
N VAL A 17 -29.23 14.78 -2.91
CA VAL A 17 -27.88 14.25 -2.83
C VAL A 17 -27.22 14.51 -4.20
N PRO A 18 -26.15 15.31 -4.28
CA PRO A 18 -25.40 15.47 -5.52
C PRO A 18 -24.96 14.09 -6.01
N PRO A 19 -24.93 13.83 -7.33
CA PRO A 19 -24.43 12.55 -7.83
C PRO A 19 -23.04 12.32 -7.26
N THR A 20 -22.89 11.25 -6.46
CA THR A 20 -21.63 10.78 -5.93
C THR A 20 -20.69 10.62 -7.13
N ILE A 21 -19.67 11.48 -7.23
CA ILE A 21 -18.57 11.27 -8.16
C ILE A 21 -17.88 10.02 -7.62
N VAL A 22 -18.20 8.86 -8.21
CA VAL A 22 -17.50 7.62 -7.94
C VAL A 22 -16.05 7.88 -8.34
N PRO A 23 -15.08 7.87 -7.40
CA PRO A 23 -13.69 8.10 -7.76
C PRO A 23 -13.27 7.04 -8.76
N SER A 24 -12.67 7.46 -9.87
CA SER A 24 -12.36 6.53 -10.97
C SER A 24 -11.25 5.58 -10.56
N GLU A 25 -11.49 4.28 -10.72
CA GLU A 25 -10.41 3.28 -10.69
C GLU A 25 -9.36 3.61 -11.76
N SER A 26 -8.09 3.31 -11.46
CA SER A 26 -7.00 3.53 -12.42
C SER A 26 -7.27 2.81 -13.74
N LYS A 27 -7.07 3.49 -14.88
CA LYS A 27 -7.42 2.93 -16.19
C LYS A 27 -6.35 1.93 -16.65
N PRO A 28 -6.75 0.82 -17.30
CA PRO A 28 -5.82 -0.05 -18.00
C PRO A 28 -5.02 0.69 -19.06
N ILE A 29 -3.75 0.36 -19.19
CA ILE A 29 -2.87 0.92 -20.23
C ILE A 29 -2.57 -0.19 -21.25
N SER A 30 -2.73 0.09 -22.55
CA SER A 30 -2.52 -0.85 -23.67
C SER A 30 -3.46 -2.07 -23.73
N ASP A 31 -4.68 -1.96 -23.20
CA ASP A 31 -5.74 -2.98 -23.28
C ASP A 31 -6.26 -3.13 -24.72
N THR A 32 -5.66 -4.05 -25.47
CA THR A 32 -6.16 -4.48 -26.79
C THR A 32 -6.55 -5.95 -26.74
N TYR A 33 -7.55 -6.34 -27.54
CA TYR A 33 -7.97 -7.74 -27.68
C TYR A 33 -6.80 -8.68 -28.02
N LEU A 34 -5.86 -8.22 -28.84
CA LEU A 34 -4.69 -9.00 -29.23
C LEU A 34 -3.74 -9.23 -28.05
N ASN A 35 -3.39 -8.17 -27.31
CA ASN A 35 -2.55 -8.29 -26.11
C ASN A 35 -3.21 -9.18 -25.06
N ARG A 36 -4.54 -9.08 -24.92
CA ARG A 36 -5.33 -9.93 -24.01
C ARG A 36 -5.28 -11.40 -24.39
N PHE A 37 -5.51 -11.67 -25.67
CA PHE A 37 -5.47 -13.03 -26.21
C PHE A 37 -4.08 -13.67 -26.08
N LEU A 38 -3.02 -12.92 -26.41
CA LEU A 38 -1.64 -13.41 -26.36
C LEU A 38 -1.24 -13.82 -24.95
N VAL A 39 -1.44 -12.95 -23.95
CA VAL A 39 -1.04 -13.28 -22.58
C VAL A 39 -1.90 -14.40 -21.99
N LEU A 40 -3.21 -14.41 -22.19
CA LEU A 40 -4.06 -15.50 -21.72
C LEU A 40 -3.66 -16.86 -22.33
N THR A 41 -3.31 -16.86 -23.62
CA THR A 41 -2.83 -18.05 -24.32
C THR A 41 -1.46 -18.49 -23.76
N SER A 42 -0.53 -17.56 -23.55
CA SER A 42 0.78 -17.85 -22.94
C SER A 42 0.63 -18.41 -21.53
N ILE A 43 -0.24 -17.84 -20.68
CA ILE A 43 -0.53 -18.39 -19.35
C ILE A 43 -1.10 -19.80 -19.47
N LYS A 44 -2.11 -20.01 -20.32
CA LYS A 44 -2.77 -21.32 -20.47
C LYS A 44 -1.80 -22.42 -20.90
N LEU A 45 -0.88 -22.10 -21.80
CA LEU A 45 0.13 -23.03 -22.31
C LEU A 45 1.26 -23.27 -21.30
N LEU A 46 1.80 -22.19 -20.71
CA LEU A 46 3.05 -22.26 -19.95
C LEU A 46 2.86 -22.59 -18.46
N LYS A 47 1.65 -22.39 -17.91
CA LYS A 47 1.37 -22.60 -16.48
C LYS A 47 1.63 -24.00 -15.94
N HIS A 48 1.67 -25.00 -16.83
CA HIS A 48 1.89 -26.41 -16.46
C HIS A 48 3.37 -26.81 -16.49
N PHE A 49 4.22 -26.03 -17.15
CA PHE A 49 5.62 -26.39 -17.42
C PHE A 49 6.62 -25.38 -16.86
N ARG A 50 6.16 -24.15 -16.57
CA ARG A 50 7.00 -23.08 -16.04
C ARG A 50 6.87 -22.98 -14.52
N PRO A 51 7.95 -22.58 -13.83
CA PRO A 51 7.96 -22.45 -12.39
C PRO A 51 6.93 -21.42 -11.92
N ARG A 52 6.35 -21.70 -10.75
CA ARG A 52 5.37 -20.84 -10.07
C ARG A 52 5.87 -20.54 -8.67
N ASN A 53 5.64 -19.30 -8.24
CA ASN A 53 5.84 -18.90 -6.86
C ASN A 53 4.66 -18.01 -6.44
N GLY A 54 3.76 -18.56 -5.61
CA GLY A 54 2.50 -17.89 -5.27
C GLY A 54 1.69 -17.47 -6.50
N GLY A 55 1.29 -16.19 -6.54
CA GLY A 55 0.54 -15.58 -7.65
C GLY A 55 1.35 -15.25 -8.91
N ILE A 56 2.64 -15.59 -8.98
CA ILE A 56 3.55 -15.22 -10.08
C ILE A 56 3.89 -16.43 -10.96
N LEU A 57 3.71 -16.29 -12.28
CA LEU A 57 4.13 -17.25 -13.32
C LEU A 57 5.23 -16.64 -14.19
N PHE A 58 6.36 -17.35 -14.34
CA PHE A 58 7.45 -16.92 -15.22
C PHE A 58 7.25 -17.42 -16.65
N LEU A 59 6.83 -16.54 -17.57
CA LEU A 59 6.65 -16.92 -18.99
C LEU A 59 8.00 -17.16 -19.68
N THR A 60 8.97 -16.29 -19.40
CA THR A 60 10.37 -16.44 -19.85
C THR A 60 11.31 -16.16 -18.66
N ASP A 61 12.61 -16.15 -18.90
CA ASP A 61 13.57 -15.75 -17.86
C ASP A 61 13.54 -14.24 -17.62
N LYS A 62 12.97 -13.46 -18.54
CA LYS A 62 12.87 -11.99 -18.49
C LYS A 62 11.46 -11.47 -18.24
N ILE A 63 10.44 -12.30 -18.39
CA ILE A 63 9.03 -11.87 -18.32
C ILE A 63 8.29 -12.76 -17.33
N CYS A 64 7.63 -12.13 -16.35
CA CYS A 64 6.71 -12.80 -15.45
C CYS A 64 5.32 -12.16 -15.46
N VAL A 65 4.34 -12.92 -14.96
CA VAL A 65 2.95 -12.53 -14.91
C VAL A 65 2.41 -12.79 -13.50
N LYS A 66 1.97 -11.74 -12.82
CA LYS A 66 1.18 -11.84 -11.58
C LYS A 66 -0.27 -12.13 -11.99
N TYR A 67 -0.97 -13.12 -11.43
CA TYR A 67 -2.39 -13.51 -11.68
C TYR A 67 -3.10 -13.91 -10.36
N GLY A 68 -4.38 -13.54 -10.15
CA GLY A 68 -5.08 -13.72 -8.86
C GLY A 68 -6.20 -12.68 -8.60
N SER A 69 -6.99 -12.88 -7.54
CA SER A 69 -8.22 -12.12 -7.21
C SER A 69 -8.02 -10.82 -6.40
N LEU A 70 -6.86 -10.62 -5.78
CA LEU A 70 -6.50 -9.42 -5.01
C LEU A 70 -5.52 -8.59 -5.83
N LYS A 71 -6.02 -7.67 -6.67
CA LYS A 71 -5.15 -6.81 -7.48
C LYS A 71 -5.70 -5.42 -7.59
N ASN A 72 -4.85 -4.44 -7.30
CA ASN A 72 -5.16 -3.05 -7.53
C ASN A 72 -4.62 -2.58 -8.89
N LEU A 73 -5.42 -1.77 -9.59
CA LEU A 73 -5.03 -1.13 -10.84
C LEU A 73 -3.92 -0.08 -10.60
N SER A 74 -3.70 0.39 -9.38
CA SER A 74 -2.55 1.24 -9.01
C SER A 74 -1.20 0.53 -9.17
N GLU A 75 -1.12 -0.78 -8.92
CA GLU A 75 0.08 -1.60 -9.21
C GLU A 75 0.36 -1.63 -10.72
N ALA A 76 -0.70 -1.69 -11.53
CA ALA A 76 -0.63 -1.68 -12.99
C ALA A 76 -0.40 -0.28 -13.60
N SER A 77 -0.77 0.79 -12.90
CA SER A 77 -0.47 2.16 -13.34
C SER A 77 1.02 2.49 -13.25
N THR A 78 1.71 1.93 -12.25
CA THR A 78 3.17 2.03 -12.15
C THR A 78 3.88 1.15 -13.18
N MET A 79 3.20 0.14 -13.73
CA MET A 79 3.79 -0.87 -14.62
C MET A 79 2.98 -1.01 -15.91
N GLN A 80 3.37 -0.22 -16.91
CA GLN A 80 2.84 -0.24 -18.28
C GLN A 80 2.79 -1.66 -18.85
N PHE A 81 1.65 -2.35 -18.74
CA PHE A 81 1.06 -3.27 -19.74
C PHE A 81 -0.19 -4.00 -19.19
N ILE A 82 -1.32 -3.81 -19.87
CA ILE A 82 -2.50 -4.70 -19.97
C ILE A 82 -3.15 -5.10 -18.64
N SER A 83 -4.09 -4.30 -18.12
CA SER A 83 -4.89 -4.71 -16.96
C SER A 83 -6.31 -5.14 -17.36
N TRP A 84 -6.76 -6.21 -16.68
CA TRP A 84 -8.13 -6.58 -16.25
C TRP A 84 -8.11 -7.99 -15.63
N THR A 85 -6.98 -8.72 -15.66
CA THR A 85 -6.84 -10.02 -14.96
C THR A 85 -5.40 -10.37 -14.55
N TYR A 86 -4.40 -9.79 -15.19
CA TYR A 86 -2.98 -10.05 -14.96
C TYR A 86 -2.15 -8.77 -15.11
N ILE A 87 -0.92 -8.77 -14.58
CA ILE A 87 0.09 -7.72 -14.80
C ILE A 87 1.31 -8.42 -15.38
N VAL A 88 1.78 -7.97 -16.54
CA VAL A 88 3.01 -8.47 -17.16
C VAL A 88 4.14 -7.51 -16.80
N MET A 89 5.24 -8.04 -16.30
CA MET A 89 6.38 -7.23 -15.91
C MET A 89 7.71 -7.86 -16.28
N GLU A 90 8.72 -7.01 -16.40
CA GLU A 90 10.10 -7.47 -16.50
C GLU A 90 10.52 -8.15 -15.20
N ARG A 91 11.18 -9.30 -15.32
CA ARG A 91 11.74 -10.00 -14.18
C ARG A 91 13.02 -9.30 -13.73
N ILE A 92 12.98 -8.73 -12.52
CA ILE A 92 14.18 -8.32 -11.82
C ILE A 92 14.89 -9.57 -11.31
N HIS A 93 16.14 -9.77 -11.76
CA HIS A 93 16.96 -10.89 -11.32
C HIS A 93 17.61 -10.58 -9.96
N GLY A 94 17.05 -11.14 -8.90
CA GLY A 94 17.60 -11.08 -7.53
C GLY A 94 16.86 -12.04 -6.60
N ASP A 95 17.41 -12.23 -5.41
CA ASP A 95 16.78 -13.01 -4.34
C ASP A 95 16.14 -12.06 -3.32
N MET A 96 14.97 -12.44 -2.81
CA MET A 96 14.33 -11.72 -1.70
C MET A 96 15.27 -11.69 -0.50
N ILE A 97 15.55 -10.51 0.04
CA ILE A 97 16.54 -10.37 1.11
C ILE A 97 16.13 -11.10 2.39
N GLY A 98 14.83 -11.32 2.61
CA GLY A 98 14.33 -12.12 3.72
C GLY A 98 14.87 -13.56 3.71
N ARG A 99 15.23 -14.10 2.54
CA ARG A 99 15.87 -15.41 2.44
C ARG A 99 17.30 -15.36 3.00
N GLY A 100 17.50 -16.03 4.13
CA GLY A 100 18.82 -16.15 4.75
C GLY A 100 19.29 -14.89 5.46
N TRP A 101 18.39 -13.91 5.71
CA TRP A 101 18.73 -12.66 6.39
C TRP A 101 19.37 -12.88 7.76
N THR A 102 18.77 -13.77 8.57
CA THR A 102 19.24 -14.06 9.94
C THR A 102 20.64 -14.68 9.97
N SER A 103 21.04 -15.40 8.91
CA SER A 103 22.37 -15.99 8.76
C SER A 103 23.37 -15.10 8.02
N ARG A 104 22.94 -13.94 7.51
CA ARG A 104 23.79 -13.01 6.75
C ARG A 104 24.73 -12.26 7.70
N ALA A 105 25.96 -12.01 7.25
CA ALA A 105 26.93 -11.21 7.99
C ALA A 105 26.46 -9.76 8.20
N ASP A 106 26.81 -9.13 9.32
CA ASP A 106 26.29 -7.81 9.67
C ASP A 106 26.80 -6.71 8.74
N GLU A 107 28.01 -6.83 8.19
CA GLU A 107 28.54 -5.91 7.17
C GLU A 107 27.69 -5.98 5.89
N SER A 108 27.25 -7.18 5.53
CA SER A 108 26.42 -7.44 4.36
C SER A 108 24.99 -6.90 4.57
N LYS A 109 24.41 -7.06 5.77
CA LYS A 109 23.15 -6.40 6.13
C LYS A 109 23.28 -4.88 6.06
N ALA A 110 24.34 -4.32 6.65
CA ALA A 110 24.57 -2.87 6.69
C ALA A 110 24.63 -2.24 5.29
N LYS A 111 25.30 -2.90 4.32
CA LYS A 111 25.33 -2.44 2.92
C LYS A 111 23.94 -2.40 2.27
N ILE A 112 23.13 -3.45 2.47
CA ILE A 112 21.77 -3.50 1.94
C ILE A 112 20.92 -2.38 2.56
N LEU A 113 20.95 -2.25 3.89
CA LEU A 113 20.13 -1.27 4.60
C LEU A 113 20.53 0.17 4.24
N SER A 114 21.82 0.43 3.98
CA SER A 114 22.29 1.73 3.47
C SER A 114 21.71 2.05 2.10
N GLN A 115 21.68 1.08 1.17
CA GLN A 115 21.06 1.27 -0.15
C GLN A 115 19.56 1.52 -0.02
N LEU A 116 18.87 0.79 0.86
CA LEU A 116 17.43 1.02 1.11
C LEU A 116 17.15 2.43 1.64
N LYS A 117 18.01 2.92 2.55
CA LYS A 117 17.90 4.30 3.05
C LYS A 117 17.99 5.32 1.92
N GLU A 118 18.92 5.13 0.99
CA GLU A 118 19.07 6.00 -0.18
C GLU A 118 17.86 5.90 -1.12
N MET A 119 17.38 4.69 -1.42
CA MET A 119 16.20 4.47 -2.27
C MET A 119 14.92 5.07 -1.67
N VAL A 120 14.72 4.97 -0.36
CA VAL A 120 13.60 5.63 0.32
C VAL A 120 13.76 7.14 0.24
N ALA A 121 14.97 7.68 0.45
CA ALA A 121 15.21 9.10 0.32
C ALA A 121 14.91 9.61 -1.10
N ASP A 122 15.26 8.85 -2.14
CA ASP A 122 14.90 9.15 -3.52
C ASP A 122 13.39 9.12 -3.76
N MET A 123 12.69 8.12 -3.22
CA MET A 123 11.23 8.05 -3.25
C MET A 123 10.59 9.31 -2.61
N ARG A 124 11.14 9.78 -1.48
CA ARG A 124 10.66 11.00 -0.79
C ARG A 124 10.95 12.31 -1.54
N ARG A 125 11.90 12.33 -2.49
CA ARG A 125 12.18 13.52 -3.31
C ARG A 125 11.13 13.76 -4.40
N ILE A 126 10.32 12.76 -4.72
CA ILE A 126 9.25 12.90 -5.72
C ILE A 126 8.16 13.78 -5.11
N ALA A 127 7.98 14.97 -5.68
CA ALA A 127 7.00 15.93 -5.19
C ALA A 127 5.58 15.41 -5.41
N PRO A 128 4.69 15.50 -4.40
CA PRO A 128 3.30 15.12 -4.58
C PRO A 128 2.61 16.06 -5.57
N PRO A 129 1.66 15.55 -6.40
CA PRO A 129 0.95 16.38 -7.37
C PRO A 129 0.02 17.40 -6.69
N ASN A 130 -0.42 17.12 -5.47
CA ASN A 130 -1.31 17.97 -4.66
C ASN A 130 -1.25 17.52 -3.18
N SER A 131 -2.12 18.07 -2.33
CA SER A 131 -2.19 17.72 -0.90
C SER A 131 -3.03 16.47 -0.58
N ALA A 132 -3.55 15.76 -1.59
CA ALA A 132 -4.48 14.66 -1.39
C ALA A 132 -3.77 13.39 -0.93
N VAL A 133 -4.43 12.63 -0.07
CA VAL A 133 -4.02 11.27 0.27
C VAL A 133 -4.70 10.33 -0.71
N SER A 134 -3.92 9.73 -1.61
CA SER A 134 -4.42 9.06 -2.81
C SER A 134 -3.40 8.08 -3.38
N ASN A 135 -3.81 7.20 -4.30
CA ASN A 135 -2.84 6.36 -4.99
C ASN A 135 -1.90 7.20 -5.87
N VAL A 136 -0.92 6.57 -6.49
CA VAL A 136 0.10 7.27 -7.30
C VAL A 136 -0.48 8.16 -8.41
N ASP A 137 -1.67 7.84 -8.94
CA ASP A 137 -2.37 8.59 -9.99
C ASP A 137 -3.45 9.56 -9.45
N GLY A 138 -3.58 9.71 -8.13
CA GLY A 138 -4.64 10.54 -7.53
C GLY A 138 -5.99 9.81 -7.32
N GLY A 139 -6.03 8.50 -7.51
CA GLY A 139 -7.22 7.66 -7.39
C GLY A 139 -7.37 6.95 -6.03
N ILE A 140 -8.24 5.93 -6.02
CA ILE A 140 -8.59 5.12 -4.85
C ILE A 140 -7.37 4.35 -4.33
N LEU A 141 -7.23 4.35 -3.00
CA LEU A 141 -6.21 3.61 -2.27
C LEU A 141 -6.64 2.17 -2.00
N TYR A 142 -5.65 1.31 -1.78
CA TYR A 142 -5.86 -0.04 -1.29
C TYR A 142 -4.84 -0.35 -0.22
N ASP A 143 -5.33 -0.90 0.89
CA ASP A 143 -4.51 -1.35 2.01
C ASP A 143 -5.32 -2.35 2.82
N SER A 144 -4.84 -3.60 2.87
CA SER A 144 -5.52 -4.67 3.60
C SER A 144 -5.42 -4.51 5.12
N ARG A 145 -4.61 -3.56 5.63
CA ARG A 145 -4.45 -3.30 7.08
C ARG A 145 -5.49 -2.32 7.62
N ILE A 146 -6.25 -1.66 6.76
CA ILE A 146 -7.28 -0.72 7.17
C ILE A 146 -8.61 -1.46 7.27
N TYR A 147 -9.21 -1.39 8.46
CA TYR A 147 -10.52 -1.98 8.73
C TYR A 147 -11.62 -1.38 7.85
N GLY A 148 -12.48 -2.23 7.30
CA GLY A 148 -13.60 -1.85 6.45
C GLY A 148 -13.37 -2.18 4.96
N PRO A 149 -13.88 -1.38 4.02
CA PRO A 149 -13.63 -1.65 2.61
C PRO A 149 -12.14 -1.49 2.31
N MET A 150 -11.50 -2.56 1.82
CA MET A 150 -10.08 -2.55 1.44
C MET A 150 -9.73 -1.47 0.41
N ARG A 151 -10.74 -0.89 -0.25
CA ARG A 151 -10.64 0.24 -1.17
C ARG A 151 -11.25 1.47 -0.53
N PHE A 152 -10.48 2.55 -0.43
CA PHE A 152 -10.88 3.75 0.28
C PHE A 152 -10.25 5.02 -0.32
N GLY A 153 -10.74 6.18 0.09
CA GLY A 153 -10.33 7.46 -0.49
C GLY A 153 -10.73 7.61 -1.96
N PRO A 154 -10.04 8.46 -2.74
CA PRO A 154 -8.98 9.38 -2.29
C PRO A 154 -9.52 10.41 -1.29
N PHE A 155 -8.64 10.99 -0.47
CA PHE A 155 -8.98 12.02 0.50
C PHE A 155 -8.37 13.35 0.08
N LYS A 156 -9.11 14.44 0.27
CA LYS A 156 -8.66 15.78 -0.12
C LYS A 156 -7.37 16.22 0.59
N ASN A 157 -7.15 15.72 1.80
CA ASN A 157 -5.99 16.02 2.64
C ASN A 157 -5.77 14.95 3.71
N ILE A 158 -4.68 15.08 4.46
CA ILE A 158 -4.29 14.17 5.55
C ILE A 158 -5.33 14.11 6.67
N ARG A 159 -5.98 15.23 7.03
CA ARG A 159 -7.00 15.24 8.08
C ARG A 159 -8.21 14.38 7.70
N ASP A 160 -8.66 14.45 6.44
CA ASP A 160 -9.78 13.62 5.96
C ASP A 160 -9.41 12.12 5.97
N PHE A 161 -8.17 11.78 5.61
CA PHE A 161 -7.64 10.42 5.74
C PHE A 161 -7.60 9.96 7.21
N HIS A 162 -7.04 10.77 8.10
CA HIS A 162 -6.98 10.47 9.53
C HIS A 162 -8.37 10.33 10.14
N LYS A 163 -9.36 11.13 9.73
CA LYS A 163 -10.74 10.96 10.18
C LYS A 163 -11.33 9.63 9.72
N HIS A 164 -11.04 9.20 8.49
CA HIS A 164 -11.43 7.89 8.00
C HIS A 164 -10.80 6.74 8.82
N LEU A 165 -9.51 6.84 9.13
CA LEU A 165 -8.76 5.85 9.93
C LEU A 165 -9.34 5.55 11.32
N ARG A 166 -10.15 6.46 11.87
CA ARG A 166 -10.85 6.34 13.18
C ARG A 166 -12.37 6.26 13.01
N GLY A 167 -12.85 5.80 11.85
CA GLY A 167 -14.28 5.58 11.59
C GLY A 167 -15.14 6.85 11.67
N GLY A 168 -14.53 8.03 11.52
CA GLY A 168 -15.21 9.31 11.69
C GLY A 168 -15.51 9.70 13.15
N LEU A 169 -15.00 8.95 14.14
CA LEU A 169 -15.09 9.32 15.56
C LEU A 169 -14.57 10.74 15.74
N GLU A 170 -15.12 11.52 16.67
CA GLU A 170 -14.65 12.87 17.05
C GLU A 170 -14.34 12.96 18.54
N THR A 171 -13.68 14.03 18.97
CA THR A 171 -13.39 14.26 20.39
C THR A 171 -14.67 14.28 21.21
N HIS A 172 -14.71 13.47 22.27
CA HIS A 172 -15.82 13.40 23.22
C HIS A 172 -15.26 13.23 24.64
N VAL A 173 -15.98 13.73 25.65
CA VAL A 173 -15.55 13.65 27.06
C VAL A 173 -15.41 12.21 27.57
N ASP A 174 -16.17 11.29 26.98
CA ASP A 174 -16.19 9.87 27.35
C ASP A 174 -15.19 9.02 26.54
N ASN A 175 -14.41 9.61 25.64
CA ASN A 175 -13.39 8.87 24.89
C ASN A 175 -12.27 8.44 25.85
N PRO A 176 -11.75 7.21 25.75
CA PRO A 176 -10.54 6.81 26.46
C PRO A 176 -9.37 7.79 26.23
N ASP A 177 -8.52 7.98 27.22
CA ASP A 177 -7.41 8.96 27.16
C ASP A 177 -6.46 8.73 25.97
N ASP A 178 -6.18 7.46 25.65
CA ASP A 178 -5.36 7.07 24.50
C ASP A 178 -6.04 7.39 23.16
N VAL A 179 -7.35 7.15 23.05
CA VAL A 179 -8.16 7.56 21.90
C VAL A 179 -8.20 9.09 21.76
N SER A 180 -8.39 9.82 22.86
CA SER A 180 -8.37 11.29 22.86
C SER A 180 -7.01 11.84 22.39
N SER A 181 -5.92 11.18 22.79
CA SER A 181 -4.55 11.51 22.35
C SER A 181 -4.36 11.26 20.85
N LEU A 182 -4.84 10.12 20.34
CA LEU A 182 -4.85 9.79 18.91
C LEU A 182 -5.61 10.84 18.10
N ILE A 183 -6.81 11.23 18.56
CA ILE A 183 -7.64 12.25 17.91
C ILE A 183 -6.90 13.59 17.85
N ALA A 184 -6.37 14.05 18.98
CA ALA A 184 -5.64 15.32 19.05
C ALA A 184 -4.41 15.32 18.13
N TRP A 185 -3.71 14.19 18.04
CA TRP A 185 -2.58 14.04 17.11
C TRP A 185 -3.05 14.05 15.65
N HIS A 186 -4.08 13.29 15.29
CA HIS A 186 -4.66 13.27 13.94
C HIS A 186 -5.20 14.63 13.47
N ASP A 187 -5.72 15.45 14.39
CA ASP A 187 -6.25 16.78 14.09
C ASP A 187 -5.15 17.85 13.99
N SER A 188 -3.92 17.55 14.43
CA SER A 188 -2.77 18.45 14.32
C SER A 188 -2.33 18.67 12.87
N PRO A 189 -1.59 19.75 12.56
CA PRO A 189 -1.06 19.97 11.22
C PRO A 189 0.01 18.93 10.85
N PHE A 190 -0.06 18.40 9.63
CA PHE A 190 0.96 17.52 9.03
C PHE A 190 1.60 18.18 7.81
N PRO A 191 2.84 17.80 7.46
CA PRO A 191 3.45 18.19 6.18
C PRO A 191 2.66 17.63 4.99
N ALA A 192 3.01 18.05 3.78
CA ALA A 192 2.41 17.51 2.57
C ALA A 192 2.62 15.98 2.47
N PRO A 193 1.68 15.24 1.86
CA PRO A 193 1.87 13.81 1.62
C PRO A 193 3.14 13.53 0.81
N VAL A 194 3.72 12.37 1.03
CA VAL A 194 4.93 11.89 0.35
C VAL A 194 4.66 10.52 -0.24
N LEU A 195 5.42 10.15 -1.27
CA LEU A 195 5.30 8.83 -1.87
C LEU A 195 5.76 7.77 -0.88
N THR A 196 4.91 6.76 -0.67
CA THR A 196 5.20 5.56 0.13
C THR A 196 5.00 4.31 -0.72
N HIS A 197 5.78 3.27 -0.42
CA HIS A 197 5.52 1.91 -0.88
C HIS A 197 4.30 1.32 -0.18
N GLY A 198 4.23 1.45 1.15
CA GLY A 198 3.09 0.99 1.96
C GLY A 198 3.10 -0.50 2.33
N ASP A 199 4.16 -1.22 1.94
CA ASP A 199 4.45 -2.62 2.28
C ASP A 199 5.96 -2.94 2.12
N LEU A 200 6.82 -2.09 2.67
CA LEU A 200 8.27 -2.21 2.51
C LEU A 200 8.87 -3.28 3.45
N SER A 201 8.70 -4.54 3.04
CA SER A 201 9.14 -5.72 3.79
C SER A 201 10.35 -6.42 3.17
N SER A 202 11.05 -7.25 3.96
CA SER A 202 12.16 -8.09 3.47
C SER A 202 11.79 -9.05 2.33
N LEU A 203 10.49 -9.32 2.12
CA LEU A 203 9.96 -10.17 1.06
C LEU A 203 9.79 -9.40 -0.26
N ASN A 204 9.75 -8.07 -0.18
CA ASN A 204 9.49 -7.15 -1.29
C ASN A 204 10.78 -6.44 -1.76
N ILE A 205 11.93 -6.82 -1.22
CA ILE A 205 13.24 -6.27 -1.58
C ILE A 205 14.10 -7.38 -2.18
N LEU A 206 14.62 -7.15 -3.39
CA LEU A 206 15.47 -8.08 -4.13
C LEU A 206 16.93 -7.62 -4.11
N ALA A 207 17.85 -8.56 -3.87
CA ALA A 207 19.30 -8.31 -3.93
C ALA A 207 20.05 -9.37 -4.73
N ARG A 208 21.20 -8.99 -5.30
CA ARG A 208 22.24 -9.90 -5.82
C ARG A 208 23.49 -9.75 -4.98
N GLY A 209 23.76 -10.73 -4.12
CA GLY A 209 24.79 -10.56 -3.09
C GLY A 209 24.41 -9.42 -2.15
N ASP A 210 25.23 -8.36 -2.10
CA ASP A 210 25.01 -7.18 -1.26
C ASP A 210 24.36 -6.01 -2.02
N GLU A 211 24.13 -6.13 -3.33
CA GLU A 211 23.56 -5.09 -4.18
C GLU A 211 22.03 -5.21 -4.20
N VAL A 212 21.30 -4.16 -3.80
CA VAL A 212 19.85 -4.09 -3.94
C VAL A 212 19.53 -3.81 -5.40
N VAL A 213 18.76 -4.71 -6.03
CA VAL A 213 18.44 -4.65 -7.46
C VAL A 213 17.00 -4.26 -7.74
N GLY A 214 16.15 -4.20 -6.71
CA GLY A 214 14.79 -3.71 -6.86
C GLY A 214 13.95 -3.81 -5.60
N ILE A 215 12.93 -2.96 -5.55
CA ILE A 215 11.79 -3.05 -4.63
C ILE A 215 10.58 -3.43 -5.49
N ILE A 216 9.87 -4.48 -5.09
CA ILE A 216 8.74 -5.07 -5.82
C ILE A 216 7.47 -5.02 -4.95
N ASP A 217 6.35 -5.44 -5.55
CA ASP A 217 5.05 -5.52 -4.88
C ASP A 217 4.45 -4.16 -4.48
N TRP A 218 4.39 -3.26 -5.46
CA TRP A 218 3.78 -1.94 -5.36
C TRP A 218 2.25 -1.99 -5.42
N GLU A 219 1.62 -2.83 -4.59
CA GLU A 219 0.14 -2.99 -4.54
C GLU A 219 -0.55 -1.90 -3.68
N THR A 220 0.14 -1.40 -2.65
CA THR A 220 -0.35 -0.39 -1.71
C THR A 220 0.28 1.02 -1.82
N PRO A 221 0.94 1.43 -2.93
CA PRO A 221 1.65 2.69 -2.96
C PRO A 221 0.71 3.87 -3.11
N GLY A 222 1.17 5.02 -2.63
CA GLY A 222 0.42 6.24 -2.74
C GLY A 222 1.10 7.42 -2.09
N TRP A 223 0.39 8.53 -2.15
CA TRP A 223 0.70 9.77 -1.46
C TRP A 223 0.06 9.70 -0.07
N TYR A 224 0.87 9.49 0.97
CA TYR A 224 0.42 9.31 2.35
C TYR A 224 1.16 10.27 3.29
N PRO A 225 0.71 10.43 4.55
CA PRO A 225 1.54 11.03 5.59
C PRO A 225 2.95 10.40 5.64
N ASP A 226 3.95 11.20 6.00
CA ASP A 226 5.36 10.75 6.04
C ASP A 226 5.59 9.56 6.96
N TYR A 227 4.92 9.53 8.11
CA TYR A 227 4.98 8.45 9.07
C TYR A 227 4.46 7.11 8.54
N TRP A 228 3.65 7.13 7.49
CA TRP A 228 2.94 5.94 7.02
C TRP A 228 3.95 4.83 6.74
N GLU A 229 4.96 5.04 5.87
CA GLU A 229 5.99 4.04 5.54
C GLU A 229 6.60 3.37 6.78
N TYR A 230 7.01 4.16 7.77
CA TYR A 230 7.62 3.65 9.01
C TYR A 230 6.67 2.73 9.74
N THR A 231 5.46 3.21 10.03
CA THR A 231 4.44 2.42 10.74
C THR A 231 4.02 1.17 9.96
N THR A 232 4.00 1.23 8.63
CA THR A 232 3.70 0.08 7.77
C THR A 232 4.81 -0.96 7.80
N ALA A 233 6.07 -0.53 7.69
CA ALA A 233 7.24 -1.42 7.68
C ALA A 233 7.48 -2.06 9.05
N SER A 234 7.15 -1.34 10.14
CA SER A 234 7.20 -1.86 11.51
C SER A 234 6.10 -2.89 11.82
N HIS A 235 5.03 -2.92 11.02
CA HIS A 235 3.96 -3.90 11.13
C HIS A 235 4.30 -5.18 10.33
N VAL A 236 5.22 -5.97 10.87
CA VAL A 236 5.71 -7.18 10.20
C VAL A 236 4.80 -8.38 10.40
N ASN A 237 4.68 -9.20 9.35
CA ASN A 237 4.09 -10.54 9.44
C ASN A 237 4.87 -11.40 10.48
N PRO A 238 4.21 -12.31 11.23
CA PRO A 238 4.87 -13.25 12.15
C PRO A 238 6.06 -14.02 11.56
N GLN A 239 6.07 -14.26 10.24
CA GLN A 239 7.16 -14.93 9.52
C GLN A 239 8.37 -14.01 9.25
N ASN A 240 8.25 -12.72 9.55
CA ASN A 240 9.22 -11.67 9.24
C ASN A 240 9.60 -10.83 10.47
N LEU A 241 9.47 -11.38 11.68
CA LEU A 241 9.70 -10.67 12.94
C LEU A 241 11.10 -10.03 13.02
N PHE A 242 12.12 -10.69 12.46
CA PHE A 242 13.49 -10.17 12.39
C PHE A 242 13.56 -8.82 11.66
N TRP A 243 12.66 -8.57 10.70
CA TRP A 243 12.70 -7.36 9.89
C TRP A 243 12.35 -6.11 10.71
N LYS A 244 11.50 -6.26 11.74
CA LYS A 244 11.12 -5.15 12.62
C LYS A 244 12.34 -4.51 13.29
N GLU A 245 13.34 -5.32 13.65
CA GLU A 245 14.59 -4.87 14.27
C GLU A 245 15.48 -4.06 13.29
N GLU A 246 15.26 -4.21 11.99
CA GLU A 246 16.05 -3.55 10.95
C GLU A 246 15.43 -2.23 10.48
N VAL A 247 14.13 -2.00 10.71
CA VAL A 247 13.39 -0.83 10.20
C VAL A 247 14.07 0.49 10.56
N ASP A 248 14.47 0.64 11.83
CA ASP A 248 15.14 1.85 12.35
C ASP A 248 16.51 2.12 11.69
N ARG A 249 17.09 1.13 10.99
CA ARG A 249 18.40 1.27 10.34
C ARG A 249 18.31 1.89 8.95
N PHE A 250 17.13 1.87 8.31
CA PHE A 250 16.94 2.41 6.96
C PHE A 250 15.78 3.42 6.84
N LEU A 251 14.85 3.43 7.78
CA LEU A 251 13.85 4.49 7.95
C LEU A 251 14.20 5.32 9.19
N GLU A 252 13.83 6.60 9.16
CA GLU A 252 13.93 7.45 10.35
C GLU A 252 12.99 6.91 11.45
N PRO A 253 13.47 6.64 12.67
CA PRO A 253 12.63 6.13 13.75
C PRO A 253 11.54 7.13 14.14
N MET A 254 10.29 6.67 14.16
CA MET A 254 9.11 7.48 14.50
C MET A 254 8.29 6.79 15.61
N PRO A 255 8.83 6.68 16.85
CA PRO A 255 8.22 5.88 17.92
C PRO A 255 6.89 6.45 18.41
N LYS A 256 6.70 7.78 18.34
CA LYS A 256 5.43 8.41 18.71
C LYS A 256 4.33 8.04 17.71
N GLU A 257 4.64 8.15 16.42
CA GLU A 257 3.77 7.83 15.30
C GLU A 257 3.39 6.35 15.32
N LEU A 258 4.37 5.47 15.61
CA LEU A 258 4.12 4.04 15.78
C LEU A 258 3.20 3.75 16.97
N ALA A 259 3.40 4.40 18.11
CA ALA A 259 2.50 4.26 19.26
C ALA A 259 1.07 4.74 18.94
N MET A 260 0.92 5.83 18.16
CA MET A 260 -0.40 6.29 17.69
C MET A 260 -1.05 5.27 16.73
N GLU A 261 -0.26 4.67 15.84
CA GLU A 261 -0.76 3.61 14.96
C GLU A 261 -1.15 2.35 15.75
N GLU A 262 -0.42 1.98 16.80
CA GLU A 262 -0.78 0.86 17.69
C GLU A 262 -2.11 1.14 18.42
N ILE A 263 -2.32 2.36 18.92
CA ILE A 263 -3.60 2.79 19.49
C ILE A 263 -4.69 2.72 18.42
N ARG A 264 -4.41 3.22 17.20
CA ARG A 264 -5.38 3.16 16.10
C ARG A 264 -5.78 1.72 15.79
N GLN A 265 -4.83 0.80 15.68
CA GLN A 265 -5.10 -0.62 15.40
C GLN A 265 -5.85 -1.28 16.56
N LYS A 266 -5.53 -0.96 17.82
CA LYS A 266 -6.22 -1.48 19.01
C LYS A 266 -7.73 -1.19 18.99
N TYR A 267 -8.15 -0.01 18.54
CA TYR A 267 -9.56 0.41 18.57
C TYR A 267 -10.27 0.35 17.21
N PHE A 268 -9.52 0.43 16.11
CA PHE A 268 -10.03 0.58 14.74
C PHE A 268 -9.35 -0.37 13.73
N GLY A 269 -8.61 -1.37 14.19
CA GLY A 269 -8.02 -2.44 13.37
C GLY A 269 -8.83 -3.73 13.41
N ASP A 270 -8.42 -4.71 12.60
CA ASP A 270 -8.90 -6.10 12.71
C ASP A 270 -8.17 -6.81 13.86
N VAL A 271 -8.93 -7.42 14.78
CA VAL A 271 -8.42 -8.24 15.91
C VAL A 271 -7.95 -9.60 15.44
#